data_AF-W2SAE6-F1
#
_entry.id   AF-W2SAE6-F1
#
_cell.length_a   1.000
_cell.length_b   1.000
_cell.length_c   1.000
_cell.angle_alpha   90.00
_cell.angle_beta   90.00
_cell.angle_gamma   90.00
#
_symmetry.space_group_name_H-M   'P 1'
#
loop_
_entity.id
_entity.type
_entity.pdbx_description
1 polymer ?
#
loop_
_entity_poly.entity_id
_entity_poly.type
_entity_poly.pdbx_seq_one_letter_code
_entity_poly.pdbx_strand_id
1 'polypeptide(L)'
;MGKGTDKLYITHSEWNSSDAYSASAGSNVRADRSDHAAFKRLPFNYCSLSLQPFETPVCTAEGLTFDHENIIRWLMKHDTNPVTGGPLKQSDLIKLNFAKNDSGEWVDPVTYKVLTDNTHIVAIRHSGSANVFAWETVERLNIKAKMWRDLVSDEEFKRSDIITLADPQSPESRNLSDFKYLKEGEDTGIPKDEASINTSAMGNAANLKIMKAKEAAAKARAERANGVVQKADGKTASKVAPAVQKPASAPYNAKHHTTGQAAASFTSTGMTVHTGAQLALMSDEEYLLRPKRVKTSGFALIRTTLGELTIELLPEHAPKAVYNFVKLAQRGYYNGIIIHRNIKNFMMQTGDPTGTGRGGASIWGKNFEDEFEGPLRHDTRGVMSMANKGKDTNSSQFFITYRKVPHLDRKHSIFGRVAEGMDVLKAIEDSSTDEKDRPLEQIKMLDVKVLVDPFEDFIKKKQETDIAEQEREQRRREGKAEDEQLTWTGKRIRRDGTLEDTGGGVGKYLKQGVAGGVVAADDDDNGEPVKKKSKAKGGFGNFESW
;
A
#
# COMPACT_ATOMS: atom_id res chain seq x y z
N MET A 1 1.84 37.94 14.23
CA MET A 1 1.09 36.74 14.65
C MET A 1 1.42 35.54 13.74
N GLY A 2 0.45 34.79 13.18
CA GLY A 2 0.69 33.50 12.50
C GLY A 2 1.49 33.59 11.19
N LYS A 3 2.43 32.64 10.98
CA LYS A 3 3.34 32.56 9.80
C LYS A 3 3.93 33.93 9.35
N GLY A 4 4.35 34.75 10.32
CA GLY A 4 4.95 36.07 10.05
C GLY A 4 3.95 37.17 9.66
N THR A 5 2.65 36.88 9.61
CA THR A 5 1.58 37.86 9.37
C THR A 5 0.91 38.27 10.68
N ASP A 6 0.28 39.45 10.74
CA ASP A 6 -0.37 39.94 11.97
C ASP A 6 -1.87 39.59 12.09
N LYS A 7 -2.25 38.42 11.56
CA LYS A 7 -3.59 37.85 11.65
C LYS A 7 -3.72 36.94 12.87
N LEU A 8 -4.84 37.04 13.61
CA LEU A 8 -5.18 36.13 14.71
C LEU A 8 -5.45 34.68 14.26
N TYR A 9 -5.69 34.45 12.97
CA TYR A 9 -5.95 33.13 12.38
C TYR A 9 -5.15 32.94 11.10
N ILE A 10 -4.82 31.68 10.79
CA ILE A 10 -4.10 31.27 9.57
C ILE A 10 -5.11 30.55 8.67
N THR A 11 -5.25 30.98 7.42
CA THR A 11 -6.14 30.31 6.45
C THR A 11 -5.59 28.95 6.02
N HIS A 12 -6.44 28.07 5.49
CA HIS A 12 -6.00 26.75 5.02
C HIS A 12 -5.01 26.84 3.84
N SER A 13 -5.12 27.89 3.03
CA SER A 13 -4.13 28.27 2.00
C SER A 13 -2.77 28.70 2.56
N GLU A 14 -2.74 29.43 3.68
CA GLU A 14 -1.49 29.84 4.35
C GLU A 14 -0.85 28.69 5.16
N TRP A 15 -1.64 27.70 5.57
CA TRP A 15 -1.14 26.41 6.07
C TRP A 15 -0.45 25.59 4.96
N ASN A 16 -0.97 25.63 3.74
CA ASN A 16 -0.49 24.86 2.58
C ASN A 16 0.72 25.51 1.87
N SER A 17 1.61 26.19 2.61
CA SER A 17 2.85 26.75 2.05
C SER A 17 3.95 25.69 1.92
N SER A 18 4.93 25.95 1.05
CA SER A 18 5.93 25.01 0.53
C SER A 18 7.01 24.51 1.52
N ASP A 19 6.76 24.56 2.83
CA ASP A 19 7.71 24.06 3.83
C ASP A 19 7.66 22.53 3.88
N ALA A 20 8.79 21.89 3.58
CA ALA A 20 8.91 20.43 3.34
C ALA A 20 8.65 19.52 4.57
N TYR A 21 8.20 20.08 5.68
CA TYR A 21 7.95 19.40 6.95
C TYR A 21 6.50 19.51 7.46
N SER A 22 5.57 20.06 6.65
CA SER A 22 4.14 20.06 6.99
C SER A 22 3.45 18.74 6.61
N ALA A 23 2.58 18.22 7.48
CA ALA A 23 1.93 16.92 7.30
C ALA A 23 0.73 16.93 6.33
N SER A 24 0.56 17.98 5.53
CA SER A 24 -0.64 18.24 4.72
C SER A 24 -0.35 18.73 3.31
N ALA A 25 0.57 18.08 2.60
CA ALA A 25 0.84 18.37 1.19
C ALA A 25 -0.34 17.95 0.29
N GLY A 26 -1.12 18.93 -0.18
CA GLY A 26 -2.25 18.70 -1.08
C GLY A 26 -1.83 18.19 -2.48
N SER A 27 -2.71 17.43 -3.13
CA SER A 27 -2.45 16.72 -4.41
C SER A 27 -2.12 17.60 -5.62
N ASN A 28 -2.24 18.93 -5.51
CA ASN A 28 -2.02 19.90 -6.59
C ASN A 28 -0.67 20.65 -6.51
N VAL A 29 0.25 20.28 -5.63
CA VAL A 29 1.62 20.87 -5.62
C VAL A 29 2.43 20.33 -6.83
N ARG A 30 2.29 21.02 -7.97
CA ARG A 30 3.10 20.86 -9.19
C ARG A 30 3.45 22.24 -9.74
N ALA A 31 4.75 22.45 -10.00
CA ALA A 31 5.39 23.77 -10.11
C ALA A 31 5.24 24.56 -8.78
N ASP A 32 6.27 24.67 -7.94
CA ASP A 32 7.66 24.92 -8.32
C ASP A 32 8.67 23.80 -7.92
N ARG A 33 9.80 23.74 -8.62
CA ARG A 33 10.99 22.92 -8.32
C ARG A 33 12.25 23.58 -8.91
N SER A 34 12.75 24.59 -8.22
CA SER A 34 14.07 25.17 -8.46
C SER A 34 15.19 24.22 -8.03
N ASP A 35 15.80 23.55 -9.01
CA ASP A 35 17.13 22.89 -9.08
C ASP A 35 17.67 21.97 -7.97
N HIS A 36 17.03 21.85 -6.81
CA HIS A 36 17.34 20.81 -5.83
C HIS A 36 16.82 19.45 -6.33
N ALA A 37 17.64 18.81 -7.16
CA ALA A 37 17.53 17.40 -7.49
C ALA A 37 17.42 16.59 -6.19
N ALA A 38 16.46 15.65 -6.15
CA ALA A 38 16.18 14.88 -4.94
C ALA A 38 17.45 14.18 -4.46
N PHE A 39 17.89 14.51 -3.24
CA PHE A 39 19.17 14.06 -2.69
C PHE A 39 19.26 12.53 -2.69
N LYS A 40 20.29 11.99 -3.33
CA LYS A 40 20.50 10.55 -3.50
C LYS A 40 21.95 10.20 -3.21
N ARG A 41 22.20 9.73 -1.98
CA ARG A 41 23.51 9.25 -1.53
C ARG A 41 23.78 7.85 -2.08
N LEU A 42 24.98 7.63 -2.61
CA LEU A 42 25.49 6.31 -2.96
C LEU A 42 25.94 5.57 -1.69
N PRO A 43 25.47 4.34 -1.41
CA PRO A 43 25.86 3.57 -0.23
C PRO A 43 27.38 3.36 -0.13
N PHE A 44 27.89 3.17 1.08
CA PHE A 44 29.34 3.14 1.35
C PHE A 44 30.05 1.97 0.64
N ASN A 45 29.34 0.86 0.43
CA ASN A 45 29.84 -0.37 -0.20
C ASN A 45 29.72 -0.41 -1.74
N TYR A 46 29.41 0.72 -2.37
CA TYR A 46 29.25 0.85 -3.83
C TYR A 46 30.38 1.68 -4.47
N CYS A 47 30.71 1.32 -5.72
CA CYS A 47 31.65 2.03 -6.57
C CYS A 47 31.03 3.29 -7.19
N SER A 48 31.68 4.45 -7.03
CA SER A 48 31.22 5.75 -7.55
C SER A 48 31.27 5.92 -9.07
N LEU A 49 31.67 4.89 -9.82
CA LEU A 49 31.70 4.87 -11.29
C LEU A 49 30.66 3.89 -11.87
N SER A 50 30.71 2.62 -11.47
CA SER A 50 29.79 1.59 -11.98
C SER A 50 28.40 1.62 -11.34
N LEU A 51 28.26 2.25 -10.16
CA LEU A 51 27.04 2.25 -9.34
C LEU A 51 26.57 0.84 -8.93
N GLN A 52 27.51 -0.10 -8.88
CA GLN A 52 27.35 -1.47 -8.35
C GLN A 52 28.16 -1.61 -7.04
N PRO A 53 27.91 -2.64 -6.21
CA PRO A 53 28.79 -3.02 -5.12
C PRO A 53 30.23 -3.25 -5.61
N PHE A 54 31.23 -2.86 -4.83
CA PHE A 54 32.63 -3.16 -5.16
C PHE A 54 33.06 -4.55 -4.67
N GLU A 55 33.96 -5.20 -5.41
CA GLU A 55 34.68 -6.39 -4.94
C GLU A 55 36.11 -6.02 -4.51
N THR A 56 36.74 -5.12 -5.26
CA THR A 56 38.14 -4.69 -5.07
C THR A 56 38.22 -3.18 -4.81
N PRO A 57 37.82 -2.71 -3.61
CA PRO A 57 37.74 -1.29 -3.33
C PRO A 57 39.10 -0.60 -3.36
N VAL A 58 39.15 0.53 -4.06
CA VAL A 58 40.22 1.51 -4.05
C VAL A 58 39.65 2.89 -3.75
N CYS A 59 40.45 3.81 -3.21
CA CYS A 59 40.06 5.21 -3.05
C CYS A 59 41.09 6.18 -3.61
N THR A 60 40.66 7.41 -3.91
CA THR A 60 41.55 8.56 -4.07
C THR A 60 41.93 9.14 -2.70
N ALA A 61 42.89 10.06 -2.67
CA ALA A 61 43.20 10.84 -1.47
C ALA A 61 42.02 11.71 -0.96
N GLU A 62 41.01 11.95 -1.80
CA GLU A 62 39.77 12.67 -1.46
C GLU A 62 38.72 11.76 -0.77
N GLY A 63 38.99 10.46 -0.64
CA GLY A 63 38.07 9.48 -0.04
C GLY A 63 37.02 8.89 -0.99
N LEU A 64 37.02 9.29 -2.27
CA LEU A 64 36.11 8.75 -3.28
C LEU A 64 36.43 7.28 -3.59
N THR A 65 35.46 6.39 -3.35
CA THR A 65 35.63 4.93 -3.51
C THR A 65 35.24 4.43 -4.89
N PHE A 66 36.12 3.65 -5.51
CA PHE A 66 35.88 2.97 -6.78
C PHE A 66 36.22 1.47 -6.64
N ASP A 67 35.80 0.68 -7.62
CA ASP A 67 36.27 -0.70 -7.79
C ASP A 67 37.44 -0.73 -8.79
N HIS A 68 38.47 -1.52 -8.49
CA HIS A 68 39.79 -1.45 -9.14
C HIS A 68 39.75 -1.65 -10.65
N GLU A 69 39.08 -2.70 -11.13
CA GLU A 69 38.98 -2.96 -12.57
C GLU A 69 38.24 -1.85 -13.30
N ASN A 70 37.14 -1.38 -12.70
CA ASN A 70 36.26 -0.39 -13.30
C ASN A 70 36.95 0.98 -13.45
N ILE A 71 37.70 1.44 -12.43
CA ILE A 71 38.44 2.70 -12.54
C ILE A 71 39.65 2.60 -13.48
N ILE A 72 40.32 1.45 -13.59
CA ILE A 72 41.41 1.26 -14.56
C ILE A 72 40.87 1.34 -16.00
N ARG A 73 39.73 0.70 -16.30
CA ARG A 73 39.07 0.77 -17.61
C ARG A 73 38.62 2.20 -17.99
N TRP A 74 38.37 3.06 -17.00
CA TRP A 74 38.10 4.48 -17.19
C TRP A 74 39.40 5.26 -17.44
N LEU A 75 40.41 5.09 -16.59
CA LEU A 75 41.71 5.77 -16.72
C LEU A 75 42.44 5.46 -18.03
N MET A 76 42.24 4.26 -18.60
CA MET A 76 42.73 3.90 -19.96
C MET A 76 42.09 4.69 -21.11
N LYS A 77 41.03 5.47 -20.85
CA LYS A 77 40.31 6.30 -21.84
C LYS A 77 40.31 7.79 -21.49
N HIS A 78 40.27 8.10 -20.18
CA HIS A 78 40.17 9.45 -19.65
C HIS A 78 41.11 9.58 -18.44
N ASP A 79 42.19 10.38 -18.55
CA ASP A 79 43.15 10.66 -17.45
C ASP A 79 42.56 11.53 -16.31
N THR A 80 41.29 11.36 -15.98
CA THR A 80 40.52 12.21 -15.05
C THR A 80 39.63 11.38 -14.11
N ASN A 81 39.42 11.92 -12.91
CA ASN A 81 38.46 11.38 -11.94
C ASN A 81 37.02 11.52 -12.48
N PRO A 82 36.22 10.44 -12.61
CA PRO A 82 34.87 10.52 -13.18
C PRO A 82 33.89 11.36 -12.33
N VAL A 83 34.13 11.48 -11.02
CA VAL A 83 33.25 12.22 -10.11
C VAL A 83 33.54 13.71 -10.13
N THR A 84 34.81 14.11 -9.97
CA THR A 84 35.21 15.54 -9.84
C THR A 84 35.71 16.15 -11.15
N GLY A 85 36.15 15.35 -12.12
CA GLY A 85 36.73 15.80 -13.38
C GLY A 85 38.16 16.34 -13.30
N GLY A 86 38.79 16.30 -12.12
CA GLY A 86 40.23 16.63 -11.96
C GLY A 86 41.13 15.52 -12.53
N PRO A 87 42.43 15.80 -12.78
CA PRO A 87 43.37 14.78 -13.25
C PRO A 87 43.55 13.68 -12.21
N LEU A 88 43.66 12.43 -12.65
CA LEU A 88 43.85 11.27 -11.78
C LEU A 88 44.69 10.21 -12.50
N LYS A 89 45.69 9.62 -11.83
CA LYS A 89 46.52 8.53 -12.36
C LYS A 89 46.33 7.25 -11.57
N GLN A 90 46.70 6.12 -12.19
CA GLN A 90 46.70 4.81 -11.53
C GLN A 90 47.62 4.75 -10.30
N SER A 91 48.68 5.57 -10.25
CA SER A 91 49.58 5.74 -9.10
C SER A 91 48.91 6.34 -7.86
N ASP A 92 47.78 7.01 -8.04
CA ASP A 92 47.15 7.84 -7.03
C ASP A 92 45.97 7.11 -6.34
N LEU A 93 45.72 5.86 -6.77
CA LEU A 93 44.71 4.95 -6.25
C LEU A 93 45.28 4.13 -5.09
N ILE A 94 44.64 4.20 -3.93
CA ILE A 94 45.02 3.49 -2.71
C ILE A 94 44.10 2.28 -2.55
N LYS A 95 44.66 1.07 -2.38
CA LYS A 95 43.84 -0.14 -2.12
C LYS A 95 43.26 -0.13 -0.71
N LEU A 96 41.96 -0.39 -0.58
CA LEU A 96 41.28 -0.47 0.72
C LEU A 96 41.21 -1.91 1.22
N ASN A 97 41.64 -2.12 2.47
CA ASN A 97 41.51 -3.38 3.20
C ASN A 97 40.34 -3.25 4.20
N PHE A 98 39.20 -3.87 3.86
CA PHE A 98 38.04 -3.99 4.75
C PHE A 98 38.02 -5.38 5.42
N ALA A 99 37.63 -5.45 6.69
CA ALA A 99 37.36 -6.73 7.37
C ALA A 99 35.90 -7.17 7.18
N LYS A 100 35.68 -8.49 7.25
CA LYS A 100 34.34 -9.11 7.25
C LYS A 100 34.16 -10.02 8.45
N ASN A 101 32.91 -10.18 8.90
CA ASN A 101 32.53 -11.24 9.85
C ASN A 101 32.21 -12.56 9.13
N ASP A 102 31.98 -13.62 9.89
CA ASP A 102 31.60 -14.96 9.36
C ASP A 102 30.27 -14.97 8.59
N SER A 103 29.44 -13.92 8.75
CA SER A 103 28.20 -13.71 8.00
C SER A 103 28.40 -12.91 6.70
N GLY A 104 29.63 -12.53 6.37
CA GLY A 104 30.00 -11.81 5.14
C GLY A 104 29.78 -10.30 5.17
N GLU A 105 29.33 -9.75 6.29
CA GLU A 105 29.09 -8.30 6.49
C GLU A 105 30.41 -7.56 6.74
N TRP A 106 30.51 -6.31 6.30
CA TRP A 106 31.66 -5.45 6.56
C TRP A 106 31.70 -5.00 8.03
N VAL A 107 32.83 -5.16 8.70
CA VAL A 107 33.02 -4.81 10.12
C VAL A 107 34.29 -3.98 10.34
N ASP A 108 34.30 -3.21 11.42
CA ASP A 108 35.53 -2.67 12.00
C ASP A 108 36.40 -3.82 12.56
N PRO A 109 37.69 -3.92 12.19
CA PRO A 109 38.53 -5.08 12.52
C PRO A 109 38.91 -5.21 14.01
N VAL A 110 38.72 -4.16 14.81
CA VAL A 110 39.15 -4.10 16.22
C VAL A 110 37.96 -4.24 17.16
N THR A 111 36.83 -3.63 16.81
CA THR A 111 35.61 -3.60 17.62
C THR A 111 34.53 -4.57 17.14
N TYR A 112 34.73 -5.22 15.98
CA TYR A 112 33.77 -6.10 15.31
C TYR A 112 32.39 -5.46 15.05
N LYS A 113 32.34 -4.12 15.07
CA LYS A 113 31.13 -3.32 14.83
C LYS A 113 30.79 -3.31 13.35
N VAL A 114 29.58 -3.73 12.99
CA VAL A 114 29.09 -3.73 11.60
C VAL A 114 29.06 -2.30 11.04
N LEU A 115 29.67 -2.12 9.88
CA LEU A 115 29.72 -0.85 9.16
C LEU A 115 28.44 -0.65 8.36
N THR A 116 27.89 0.56 8.42
CA THR A 116 26.64 0.93 7.72
C THR A 116 26.76 2.33 7.11
N ASP A 117 25.84 2.72 6.25
CA ASP A 117 25.80 4.08 5.68
C ASP A 117 25.76 5.19 6.75
N ASN A 118 25.30 4.88 7.96
CA ASN A 118 25.20 5.82 9.08
C ASN A 118 26.44 5.80 10.00
N THR A 119 27.41 4.91 9.78
CA THR A 119 28.72 4.98 10.45
C THR A 119 29.64 5.96 9.74
N HIS A 120 30.43 6.73 10.50
CA HIS A 120 31.56 7.48 9.95
C HIS A 120 32.72 6.49 9.74
N ILE A 121 33.08 6.25 8.48
CA ILE A 121 34.08 5.27 8.04
C ILE A 121 35.33 6.02 7.55
N VAL A 122 36.49 5.61 8.07
CA VAL A 122 37.80 6.15 7.69
C VAL A 122 38.78 5.04 7.33
N ALA A 123 39.75 5.35 6.49
CA ALA A 123 40.88 4.49 6.18
C ALA A 123 42.19 5.13 6.64
N ILE A 124 43.10 4.34 7.20
CA ILE A 124 44.46 4.77 7.56
C ILE A 124 45.40 4.32 6.45
N ARG A 125 46.00 5.28 5.73
CA ARG A 125 46.87 5.05 4.56
C ARG A 125 48.31 4.73 4.97
N HIS A 126 48.80 3.61 4.47
CA HIS A 126 50.21 3.21 4.49
C HIS A 126 50.81 3.25 3.08
N SER A 127 51.98 2.66 2.86
CA SER A 127 52.82 2.81 1.65
C SER A 127 52.26 2.22 0.34
N GLY A 128 50.97 1.85 0.28
CA GLY A 128 50.32 1.30 -0.91
C GLY A 128 48.92 0.73 -0.68
N SER A 129 48.50 0.54 0.58
CA SER A 129 47.13 0.19 0.96
C SER A 129 46.69 0.95 2.20
N ALA A 130 45.40 0.93 2.50
CA ALA A 130 44.83 1.55 3.69
C ALA A 130 43.84 0.62 4.39
N ASN A 131 43.98 0.49 5.71
CA ASN A 131 43.09 -0.34 6.54
C ASN A 131 41.86 0.48 6.95
N VAL A 132 40.67 -0.12 6.86
CA VAL A 132 39.39 0.58 7.08
C VAL A 132 38.85 0.33 8.50
N PHE A 133 38.45 1.41 9.16
CA PHE A 133 37.97 1.44 10.55
C PHE A 133 36.71 2.31 10.68
N ALA A 134 35.95 2.12 11.77
CA ALA A 134 35.02 3.13 12.23
C ALA A 134 35.80 4.31 12.85
N TRP A 135 35.38 5.55 12.58
CA TRP A 135 36.00 6.74 13.15
C TRP A 135 36.06 6.71 14.68
N GLU A 136 35.01 6.19 15.33
CA GLU A 136 34.93 6.02 16.79
C GLU A 136 36.10 5.20 17.37
N THR A 137 36.54 4.17 16.65
CA THR A 137 37.67 3.32 17.01
C THR A 137 38.98 4.12 16.96
N VAL A 138 39.24 4.81 15.84
CA VAL A 138 40.46 5.60 15.63
C VAL A 138 40.50 6.81 16.57
N GLU A 139 39.38 7.50 16.78
CA GLU A 139 39.29 8.63 17.70
C GLU A 139 39.60 8.21 19.14
N ARG A 140 39.09 7.03 19.57
CA ARG A 140 39.28 6.50 20.92
C ARG A 140 40.66 5.90 21.16
N LEU A 141 41.12 5.03 20.27
CA LEU A 141 42.31 4.19 20.48
C LEU A 141 43.59 4.82 19.92
N ASN A 142 43.50 5.67 18.90
CA ASN A 142 44.67 6.39 18.36
C ASN A 142 44.72 7.83 18.84
N ILE A 143 43.70 8.64 18.51
CA ILE A 143 43.77 10.10 18.70
C ILE A 143 43.74 10.49 20.18
N LYS A 144 42.78 9.98 20.96
CA LYS A 144 42.66 10.28 22.40
C LYS A 144 43.78 9.65 23.24
N ALA A 145 44.26 8.46 22.85
CA ALA A 145 45.39 7.80 23.50
C ALA A 145 46.77 8.34 23.07
N LYS A 146 46.83 9.16 22.01
CA LYS A 146 48.06 9.66 21.34
C LYS A 146 48.92 8.55 20.72
N MET A 147 48.31 7.41 20.37
CA MET A 147 48.94 6.22 19.80
C MET A 147 48.85 6.28 18.27
N TRP A 148 49.87 6.80 17.59
CA TRP A 148 49.88 7.02 16.14
C TRP A 148 50.36 5.80 15.33
N ARG A 149 49.82 4.62 15.66
CA ARG A 149 50.13 3.31 15.06
C ARG A 149 48.85 2.58 14.64
N ASP A 150 48.85 2.00 13.45
CA ASP A 150 47.68 1.28 12.91
C ASP A 150 47.31 0.10 13.82
N LEU A 151 46.01 -0.06 14.09
CA LEU A 151 45.51 -1.05 15.05
C LEU A 151 45.52 -2.50 14.52
N VAL A 152 45.88 -2.69 13.24
CA VAL A 152 45.97 -3.99 12.55
C VAL A 152 47.39 -4.24 12.03
N SER A 153 48.08 -3.24 11.47
CA SER A 153 49.45 -3.41 10.93
C SER A 153 50.59 -2.90 11.84
N ASP A 154 50.30 -2.18 12.93
CA ASP A 154 51.30 -1.50 13.80
C ASP A 154 52.25 -0.54 13.06
N GLU A 155 51.86 -0.09 11.87
CA GLU A 155 52.60 0.89 11.08
C GLU A 155 52.33 2.32 11.58
N GLU A 156 53.38 3.14 11.66
CA GLU A 156 53.28 4.53 12.13
C GLU A 156 52.67 5.45 11.07
N PHE A 157 51.57 6.14 11.42
CA PHE A 157 50.82 6.99 10.50
C PHE A 157 50.64 8.42 11.05
N LYS A 158 50.50 9.42 10.17
CA LYS A 158 50.24 10.80 10.58
C LYS A 158 48.76 11.12 10.43
N ARG A 159 48.31 12.20 11.09
CA ARG A 159 46.92 12.67 10.95
C ARG A 159 46.52 13.02 9.50
N SER A 160 47.49 13.29 8.62
CA SER A 160 47.33 13.50 7.18
C SER A 160 47.04 12.22 6.37
N ASP A 161 47.24 11.05 6.97
CA ASP A 161 47.07 9.74 6.34
C ASP A 161 45.70 9.11 6.66
N ILE A 162 44.88 9.79 7.48
CA ILE A 162 43.49 9.41 7.73
C ILE A 162 42.62 9.96 6.59
N ILE A 163 41.97 9.08 5.84
CA ILE A 163 41.09 9.40 4.70
C ILE A 163 39.64 9.07 5.09
N THR A 164 38.72 10.03 5.03
CA THR A 164 37.29 9.79 5.28
C THR A 164 36.62 9.24 4.02
N LEU A 165 36.08 8.02 4.10
CA LEU A 165 35.41 7.33 2.98
C LEU A 165 33.89 7.57 2.94
N ALA A 166 33.29 7.73 4.11
CA ALA A 166 31.89 8.08 4.29
C ALA A 166 31.68 8.76 5.64
N ASP A 167 31.10 9.95 5.62
CA ASP A 167 30.63 10.67 6.81
C ASP A 167 29.10 10.79 6.75
N PRO A 168 28.34 10.50 7.83
CA PRO A 168 26.92 10.82 7.93
C PRO A 168 26.65 12.32 8.11
N GLN A 169 27.61 13.13 8.58
CA GLN A 169 27.43 14.58 8.77
C GLN A 169 27.71 15.40 7.50
N SER A 170 28.67 14.97 6.68
CA SER A 170 28.96 15.52 5.34
C SER A 170 28.60 14.52 4.23
N PRO A 171 27.33 14.44 3.80
CA PRO A 171 26.86 13.42 2.87
C PRO A 171 27.02 13.81 1.38
N GLU A 172 27.47 15.03 1.10
CA GLU A 172 27.59 15.61 -0.25
C GLU A 172 28.60 14.87 -1.15
N SER A 173 29.70 14.39 -0.57
CA SER A 173 30.79 13.67 -1.26
C SER A 173 30.35 12.39 -2.00
N ARG A 174 29.18 11.84 -1.65
CA ARG A 174 28.58 10.66 -2.28
C ARG A 174 27.21 10.95 -2.93
N ASN A 175 26.89 12.22 -3.25
CA ASN A 175 25.65 12.59 -3.93
C ASN A 175 25.69 12.23 -5.43
N LEU A 176 24.83 11.31 -5.86
CA LEU A 176 24.66 10.92 -7.27
C LEU A 176 24.27 12.07 -8.20
N SER A 177 23.71 13.15 -7.64
CA SER A 177 23.36 14.34 -8.40
C SER A 177 24.59 15.16 -8.79
N ASP A 178 25.74 14.94 -8.14
CA ASP A 178 26.93 15.78 -8.30
C ASP A 178 28.02 15.22 -9.20
N PHE A 179 28.03 13.91 -9.44
CA PHE A 179 29.03 13.21 -10.24
C PHE A 179 29.09 13.75 -11.68
N LYS A 180 30.27 14.23 -12.10
CA LYS A 180 30.48 14.88 -13.41
C LYS A 180 30.03 14.01 -14.60
N TYR A 181 30.45 12.75 -14.66
CA TYR A 181 30.07 11.85 -15.77
C TYR A 181 28.54 11.66 -15.91
N LEU A 182 27.79 11.71 -14.80
CA LEU A 182 26.31 11.64 -14.80
C LEU A 182 25.65 12.98 -15.20
N LYS A 183 26.31 14.12 -14.98
CA LYS A 183 25.88 15.45 -15.47
C LYS A 183 26.12 15.58 -16.98
N GLU A 184 27.27 15.12 -17.47
CA GLU A 184 27.69 15.23 -18.87
C GLU A 184 27.10 14.11 -19.75
N GLY A 185 26.64 13.01 -19.15
CA GLY A 185 25.97 11.90 -19.84
C GLY A 185 26.93 10.95 -20.57
N GLU A 186 28.18 10.90 -20.12
CA GLU A 186 29.24 10.08 -20.69
C GLU A 186 29.03 8.60 -20.31
N ASP A 187 29.08 7.70 -21.29
CA ASP A 187 28.87 6.29 -21.03
C ASP A 187 30.16 5.61 -20.59
N THR A 188 30.20 5.23 -19.32
CA THR A 188 31.30 4.50 -18.66
C THR A 188 31.83 3.27 -19.43
N GLY A 189 31.01 2.68 -20.32
CA GLY A 189 31.38 1.50 -21.10
C GLY A 189 31.54 0.22 -20.27
N ILE A 190 31.00 0.22 -19.04
CA ILE A 190 30.91 -0.92 -18.14
C ILE A 190 29.56 -1.62 -18.40
N PRO A 191 29.50 -2.96 -18.51
CA PRO A 191 28.24 -3.69 -18.58
C PRO A 191 27.36 -3.38 -17.37
N LYS A 192 26.17 -2.81 -17.64
CA LYS A 192 25.19 -2.46 -16.61
C LYS A 192 24.31 -3.68 -16.26
N ASP A 193 24.98 -4.79 -15.96
CA ASP A 193 24.34 -5.99 -15.45
C ASP A 193 23.68 -5.66 -14.11
N GLU A 194 22.35 -5.86 -14.09
CA GLU A 194 21.37 -5.51 -13.05
C GLU A 194 21.85 -4.51 -11.98
N ALA A 195 22.14 -3.28 -12.40
CA ALA A 195 22.43 -2.19 -11.49
C ALA A 195 21.22 -1.94 -10.55
N SER A 196 21.35 -2.38 -9.30
CA SER A 196 20.32 -2.34 -8.25
C SER A 196 19.78 -0.93 -7.96
N ILE A 197 20.54 0.10 -8.33
CA ILE A 197 20.12 1.50 -8.30
C ILE A 197 19.36 1.82 -9.60
N ASN A 198 18.04 1.98 -9.49
CA ASN A 198 17.17 2.34 -10.62
C ASN A 198 17.54 3.71 -11.22
N THR A 199 18.41 3.72 -12.23
CA THR A 199 18.78 4.91 -13.03
C THR A 199 17.57 5.49 -13.77
N SER A 200 16.56 4.67 -14.05
CA SER A 200 15.21 5.07 -14.52
C SER A 200 14.53 6.12 -13.62
N ALA A 201 14.86 6.14 -12.32
CA ALA A 201 14.35 7.10 -11.35
C ALA A 201 15.20 8.40 -11.27
N MET A 202 16.19 8.58 -12.14
CA MET A 202 16.88 9.86 -12.35
C MET A 202 16.18 10.62 -13.49
N GLY A 203 15.47 11.71 -13.16
CA GLY A 203 14.61 12.44 -14.11
C GLY A 203 15.32 13.06 -15.33
N ASN A 204 16.65 13.15 -15.30
CA ASN A 204 17.45 13.85 -16.30
C ASN A 204 17.37 13.20 -17.69
N ALA A 205 17.16 11.89 -17.77
CA ALA A 205 16.97 11.18 -19.05
C ALA A 205 15.72 11.62 -19.82
N ALA A 206 14.71 12.20 -19.16
CA ALA A 206 13.55 12.79 -19.82
C ALA A 206 13.85 14.19 -20.36
N ASN A 207 14.46 15.05 -19.53
CA ASN A 207 14.83 16.42 -19.92
C ASN A 207 15.84 16.43 -21.07
N LEU A 208 16.85 15.54 -21.06
CA LEU A 208 17.83 15.42 -22.15
C LEU A 208 17.18 15.02 -23.48
N LYS A 209 16.19 14.11 -23.44
CA LYS A 209 15.41 13.73 -24.64
C LYS A 209 14.54 14.87 -25.15
N ILE A 210 13.95 15.68 -24.26
CA ILE A 210 13.15 16.86 -24.64
C ILE A 210 14.04 17.98 -25.22
N MET A 211 15.24 18.19 -24.66
CA MET A 211 16.25 19.12 -25.20
C MET A 211 16.71 18.67 -26.60
N LYS A 212 17.20 17.44 -26.76
CA LYS A 212 17.61 16.91 -28.07
C LYS A 212 16.45 16.85 -29.08
N ALA A 213 15.21 16.61 -28.65
CA ALA A 213 14.04 16.68 -29.54
C ALA A 213 13.73 18.12 -29.98
N LYS A 214 13.83 19.12 -29.10
CA LYS A 214 13.69 20.54 -29.48
C LYS A 214 14.80 21.00 -30.41
N GLU A 215 16.05 20.63 -30.13
CA GLU A 215 17.22 20.96 -30.93
C GLU A 215 17.14 20.31 -32.32
N ALA A 216 16.85 19.01 -32.40
CA ALA A 216 16.62 18.32 -33.66
C ALA A 216 15.41 18.87 -34.43
N ALA A 217 14.33 19.28 -33.76
CA ALA A 217 13.19 19.94 -34.42
C ALA A 217 13.50 21.36 -34.90
N ALA A 218 14.37 22.10 -34.21
CA ALA A 218 14.87 23.40 -34.65
C ALA A 218 15.80 23.24 -35.86
N LYS A 219 16.72 22.28 -35.82
CA LYS A 219 17.61 21.93 -36.94
C LYS A 219 16.82 21.44 -38.16
N ALA A 220 15.86 20.55 -37.99
CA ALA A 220 14.96 20.10 -39.05
C ALA A 220 14.02 21.22 -39.57
N ARG A 221 13.76 22.28 -38.80
CA ARG A 221 13.09 23.50 -39.29
C ARG A 221 14.03 24.36 -40.14
N ALA A 222 15.29 24.50 -39.76
CA ALA A 222 16.31 25.19 -40.54
C ALA A 222 16.61 24.45 -41.86
N GLU A 223 16.75 23.13 -41.81
CA GLU A 223 16.94 22.28 -42.99
C GLU A 223 15.70 22.30 -43.92
N ARG A 224 14.48 22.43 -43.37
CA ARG A 224 13.26 22.68 -44.16
C ARG A 224 13.19 24.07 -44.82
N ALA A 225 14.03 25.03 -44.44
CA ALA A 225 14.10 26.31 -45.15
C ALA A 225 14.91 26.21 -46.45
N ASN A 226 15.88 25.30 -46.53
CA ASN A 226 16.69 25.02 -47.72
C ASN A 226 16.23 23.71 -48.38
N GLY A 227 15.01 23.71 -48.92
CA GLY A 227 14.33 22.49 -49.34
C GLY A 227 14.89 21.81 -50.60
N VAL A 228 15.10 20.49 -50.51
CA VAL A 228 15.07 19.55 -51.64
C VAL A 228 14.20 18.36 -51.24
N VAL A 229 13.38 17.85 -52.17
CA VAL A 229 12.47 16.71 -51.93
C VAL A 229 13.05 15.44 -52.55
N GLN A 230 13.18 14.38 -51.76
CA GLN A 230 13.27 13.00 -52.26
C GLN A 230 12.41 12.06 -51.41
N LYS A 231 11.83 11.04 -52.06
CA LYS A 231 11.12 9.94 -51.41
C LYS A 231 12.11 8.80 -51.07
N ALA A 232 11.79 8.05 -50.03
CA ALA A 232 12.30 6.69 -49.84
C ALA A 232 11.18 5.83 -49.21
N ASP A 233 11.02 4.60 -49.68
CA ASP A 233 9.92 3.72 -49.27
C ASP A 233 10.17 3.00 -47.94
N GLY A 234 9.08 2.66 -47.25
CA GLY A 234 9.12 2.17 -45.88
C GLY A 234 9.20 0.65 -45.71
N LYS A 235 9.91 0.20 -44.66
CA LYS A 235 9.69 -1.09 -44.00
C LYS A 235 9.71 -0.92 -42.48
N THR A 236 8.56 -0.63 -41.88
CA THR A 236 8.38 -0.57 -40.42
C THR A 236 7.74 -1.87 -39.91
N ALA A 237 8.51 -2.69 -39.21
CA ALA A 237 7.96 -3.81 -38.45
C ALA A 237 7.17 -3.29 -37.23
N SER A 238 5.93 -3.76 -37.06
CA SER A 238 5.02 -3.30 -36.02
C SER A 238 5.45 -3.77 -34.63
N LYS A 239 6.27 -2.97 -33.93
CA LYS A 239 6.47 -3.14 -32.48
C LYS A 239 5.20 -2.73 -31.75
N VAL A 240 4.45 -3.72 -31.25
CA VAL A 240 3.34 -3.49 -30.33
C VAL A 240 3.88 -2.82 -29.06
N ALA A 241 3.46 -1.59 -28.80
CA ALA A 241 3.81 -0.90 -27.57
C ALA A 241 3.05 -1.54 -26.39
N PRO A 242 3.71 -1.80 -25.23
CA PRO A 242 2.99 -2.22 -24.04
C PRO A 242 2.06 -1.08 -23.61
N ALA A 243 0.75 -1.36 -23.54
CA ALA A 243 -0.23 -0.38 -23.13
C ALA A 243 0.07 0.07 -21.69
N VAL A 244 0.36 1.36 -21.50
CA VAL A 244 0.56 1.94 -20.17
C VAL A 244 -0.77 1.93 -19.43
N GLN A 245 -1.01 0.85 -18.68
CA GLN A 245 -2.11 0.77 -17.74
C GLN A 245 -1.92 1.91 -16.72
N LYS A 246 -2.90 2.80 -16.61
CA LYS A 246 -2.95 3.76 -15.50
C LYS A 246 -2.93 2.95 -14.20
N PRO A 247 -2.21 3.39 -13.16
CA PRO A 247 -2.24 2.71 -11.87
C PRO A 247 -3.70 2.65 -11.40
N ALA A 248 -4.22 1.42 -11.24
CA ALA A 248 -5.56 1.22 -10.71
C ALA A 248 -5.62 1.80 -9.30
N SER A 249 -6.73 2.45 -8.95
CA SER A 249 -7.01 2.83 -7.56
C SER A 249 -6.93 1.59 -6.68
N ALA A 250 -6.30 1.71 -5.51
CA ALA A 250 -6.18 0.59 -4.58
C ALA A 250 -7.58 -0.02 -4.30
N PRO A 251 -7.73 -1.35 -4.38
CA PRO A 251 -9.02 -2.01 -4.20
C PRO A 251 -9.54 -1.79 -2.77
N TYR A 252 -10.86 -1.71 -2.62
CA TYR A 252 -11.51 -1.27 -1.38
C TYR A 252 -11.17 -2.14 -0.15
N ASN A 253 -10.78 -3.39 -0.40
CA ASN A 253 -10.41 -4.43 0.58
C ASN A 253 -8.89 -4.67 0.66
N ALA A 254 -8.05 -3.72 0.26
CA ALA A 254 -6.59 -3.85 0.40
C ALA A 254 -6.14 -3.96 1.88
N LYS A 255 -5.29 -4.94 2.18
CA LYS A 255 -4.54 -5.04 3.44
C LYS A 255 -3.34 -4.08 3.45
N HIS A 256 -2.75 -3.87 4.64
CA HIS A 256 -1.53 -3.07 4.79
C HIS A 256 -0.24 -3.81 4.36
N HIS A 257 -0.31 -5.12 4.09
CA HIS A 257 0.81 -5.93 3.60
C HIS A 257 0.61 -6.30 2.13
N THR A 258 1.71 -6.54 1.41
CA THR A 258 1.71 -6.91 -0.01
C THR A 258 1.41 -8.40 -0.24
N THR A 259 1.07 -8.78 -1.47
CA THR A 259 0.81 -10.20 -1.85
C THR A 259 2.05 -11.09 -1.81
N GLY A 260 3.26 -10.52 -1.67
CA GLY A 260 4.54 -11.22 -1.80
C GLY A 260 4.88 -11.72 -3.22
N GLN A 261 3.92 -11.75 -4.14
CA GLN A 261 4.05 -12.34 -5.49
C GLN A 261 5.21 -11.76 -6.30
N ALA A 262 5.49 -10.45 -6.19
CA ALA A 262 6.63 -9.83 -6.85
C ALA A 262 7.96 -10.45 -6.42
N ALA A 263 8.21 -10.54 -5.11
CA ALA A 263 9.39 -11.18 -4.54
C ALA A 263 9.43 -12.69 -4.84
N ALA A 264 8.30 -13.39 -4.72
CA ALA A 264 8.20 -14.81 -5.05
C ALA A 264 8.58 -15.09 -6.52
N SER A 265 8.13 -14.25 -7.44
CA SER A 265 8.45 -14.35 -8.88
C SER A 265 9.89 -13.97 -9.23
N PHE A 266 10.57 -13.18 -8.39
CA PHE A 266 12.02 -12.95 -8.51
C PHE A 266 12.82 -14.20 -8.07
N THR A 267 12.33 -14.91 -7.05
CA THR A 267 12.99 -16.11 -6.49
C THR A 267 12.62 -17.44 -7.16
N SER A 268 11.61 -17.48 -8.04
CA SER A 268 11.04 -18.72 -8.57
C SER A 268 10.87 -18.70 -10.09
N THR A 269 11.65 -19.53 -10.78
CA THR A 269 11.57 -19.75 -12.23
C THR A 269 10.26 -20.40 -12.70
N GLY A 270 9.46 -20.93 -11.76
CA GLY A 270 8.15 -21.53 -12.04
C GLY A 270 6.95 -20.58 -11.86
N MET A 271 7.17 -19.30 -11.55
CA MET A 271 6.09 -18.31 -11.37
C MET A 271 6.08 -17.26 -12.47
N THR A 272 4.89 -16.70 -12.76
CA THR A 272 4.76 -15.53 -13.64
C THR A 272 5.45 -14.31 -13.03
N VAL A 273 6.22 -13.56 -13.82
CA VAL A 273 6.95 -12.38 -13.35
C VAL A 273 5.97 -11.25 -12.98
N HIS A 274 5.90 -10.92 -11.69
CA HIS A 274 5.04 -9.85 -11.16
C HIS A 274 5.88 -8.62 -10.83
N THR A 275 5.88 -7.61 -11.70
CA THR A 275 6.68 -6.38 -11.54
C THR A 275 6.10 -5.36 -10.55
N GLY A 276 4.87 -5.56 -10.06
CA GLY A 276 4.17 -4.62 -9.18
C GLY A 276 3.94 -5.19 -7.78
N ALA A 277 4.36 -4.45 -6.75
CA ALA A 277 4.07 -4.76 -5.34
C ALA A 277 2.59 -4.43 -5.00
N GLN A 278 1.67 -5.33 -5.37
CA GLN A 278 0.26 -5.19 -5.05
C GLN A 278 0.01 -5.44 -3.56
N LEU A 279 -0.90 -4.66 -2.96
CA LEU A 279 -1.41 -4.94 -1.62
C LEU A 279 -2.26 -6.21 -1.63
N ALA A 280 -2.13 -7.05 -0.61
CA ALA A 280 -2.92 -8.27 -0.50
C ALA A 280 -4.41 -7.93 -0.36
N LEU A 281 -5.27 -8.62 -1.09
CA LEU A 281 -6.71 -8.51 -0.91
C LEU A 281 -7.10 -9.18 0.42
N MET A 282 -7.97 -8.50 1.16
CA MET A 282 -8.66 -9.06 2.32
C MET A 282 -9.83 -9.92 1.84
N SER A 283 -10.04 -11.09 2.45
CA SER A 283 -11.22 -11.91 2.16
C SER A 283 -12.48 -11.17 2.57
N ASP A 284 -13.59 -11.47 1.90
CA ASP A 284 -14.86 -10.78 2.15
C ASP A 284 -15.33 -10.91 3.61
N GLU A 285 -15.09 -12.08 4.23
CA GLU A 285 -15.34 -12.31 5.65
C GLU A 285 -14.45 -11.44 6.54
N GLU A 286 -13.13 -11.42 6.32
CA GLU A 286 -12.20 -10.62 7.13
C GLU A 286 -12.43 -9.11 6.96
N TYR A 287 -12.93 -8.69 5.79
CA TYR A 287 -13.31 -7.32 5.47
C TYR A 287 -14.63 -6.92 6.13
N LEU A 288 -15.63 -7.81 6.15
CA LEU A 288 -16.90 -7.62 6.86
C LEU A 288 -16.69 -7.57 8.37
N LEU A 289 -15.90 -8.51 8.91
CA LEU A 289 -15.68 -8.72 10.34
C LEU A 289 -14.60 -7.79 10.93
N ARG A 290 -14.62 -6.52 10.51
CA ARG A 290 -13.85 -5.42 11.11
C ARG A 290 -14.80 -4.52 11.92
N PRO A 291 -14.40 -4.03 13.11
CA PRO A 291 -15.22 -3.13 13.91
C PRO A 291 -15.67 -1.86 13.17
N LYS A 292 -16.78 -1.28 13.63
CA LYS A 292 -17.36 0.01 13.21
C LYS A 292 -17.99 0.04 11.81
N ARG A 293 -18.15 -1.12 11.15
CA ARG A 293 -18.62 -1.22 9.76
C ARG A 293 -20.11 -1.56 9.64
N VAL A 294 -20.56 -2.56 10.40
CA VAL A 294 -21.99 -2.89 10.55
C VAL A 294 -22.52 -2.12 11.75
N LYS A 295 -23.38 -1.14 11.50
CA LYS A 295 -23.98 -0.27 12.53
C LYS A 295 -25.39 -0.67 12.95
N THR A 296 -26.04 -1.52 12.16
CA THR A 296 -27.35 -2.10 12.49
C THR A 296 -27.17 -3.05 13.68
N SER A 297 -27.91 -2.84 14.77
CA SER A 297 -27.97 -3.82 15.85
C SER A 297 -28.71 -5.07 15.39
N GLY A 298 -28.20 -6.24 15.79
CA GLY A 298 -28.88 -7.52 15.59
C GLY A 298 -29.81 -7.81 16.76
N PHE A 299 -30.76 -8.74 16.58
CA PHE A 299 -31.61 -9.21 17.67
C PHE A 299 -31.73 -10.73 17.64
N ALA A 300 -31.64 -11.37 18.81
CA ALA A 300 -31.81 -12.81 18.96
C ALA A 300 -32.65 -13.15 20.21
N LEU A 301 -33.54 -14.12 20.06
CA LEU A 301 -34.41 -14.65 21.11
C LEU A 301 -33.84 -15.99 21.60
N ILE A 302 -33.35 -16.03 22.83
CA ILE A 302 -32.99 -17.28 23.51
C ILE A 302 -34.20 -17.80 24.27
N ARG A 303 -34.70 -18.97 23.88
CA ARG A 303 -35.76 -19.68 24.59
C ARG A 303 -35.14 -20.57 25.65
N THR A 304 -35.45 -20.35 26.92
CA THR A 304 -34.96 -21.18 28.04
C THR A 304 -36.11 -21.94 28.70
N THR A 305 -35.77 -22.93 29.54
CA THR A 305 -36.75 -23.63 30.38
C THR A 305 -37.48 -22.73 31.40
N LEU A 306 -37.00 -21.50 31.66
CA LEU A 306 -37.62 -20.55 32.58
C LEU A 306 -38.31 -19.36 31.87
N GLY A 307 -38.28 -19.31 30.53
CA GLY A 307 -38.86 -18.23 29.73
C GLY A 307 -37.94 -17.76 28.60
N GLU A 308 -38.35 -16.70 27.91
CA GLU A 308 -37.63 -16.14 26.76
C GLU A 308 -36.77 -14.93 27.16
N LEU A 309 -35.62 -14.77 26.49
CA LEU A 309 -34.67 -13.68 26.67
C LEU A 309 -34.38 -13.03 25.30
N THR A 310 -34.76 -11.75 25.13
CA THR A 310 -34.42 -10.97 23.94
C THR A 310 -33.06 -10.32 24.14
N ILE A 311 -32.12 -10.59 23.24
CA ILE A 311 -30.76 -10.04 23.26
C ILE A 311 -30.55 -9.14 22.05
N GLU A 312 -30.10 -7.91 22.31
CA GLU A 312 -29.57 -6.99 21.31
C GLU A 312 -28.07 -7.28 21.10
N LEU A 313 -27.68 -7.44 19.84
CA LEU A 313 -26.32 -7.77 19.41
C LEU A 313 -25.64 -6.52 18.82
N LEU A 314 -24.36 -6.32 19.16
CA LEU A 314 -23.62 -5.07 18.92
C LEU A 314 -22.45 -5.28 17.93
N PRO A 315 -22.72 -5.53 16.63
CA PRO A 315 -21.69 -5.80 15.62
C PRO A 315 -20.82 -4.57 15.29
N GLU A 316 -21.18 -3.36 15.76
CA GLU A 316 -20.32 -2.18 15.63
C GLU A 316 -19.02 -2.34 16.45
N HIS A 317 -19.06 -3.06 17.58
CA HIS A 317 -17.92 -3.21 18.48
C HIS A 317 -17.25 -4.59 18.42
N ALA A 318 -18.04 -5.67 18.31
CA ALA A 318 -17.53 -7.05 18.31
C ALA A 318 -18.13 -7.89 17.16
N PRO A 319 -17.85 -7.55 15.89
CA PRO A 319 -18.46 -8.22 14.74
C PRO A 319 -18.07 -9.71 14.63
N LYS A 320 -16.85 -10.14 14.97
CA LYS A 320 -16.47 -11.57 14.95
C LYS A 320 -17.27 -12.35 15.99
N ALA A 321 -17.41 -11.82 17.21
CA ALA A 321 -18.21 -12.43 18.26
C ALA A 321 -19.69 -12.53 17.87
N VAL A 322 -20.30 -11.44 17.36
CA VAL A 322 -21.70 -11.46 16.90
C VAL A 322 -21.90 -12.43 15.73
N TYR A 323 -21.03 -12.42 14.72
CA TYR A 323 -21.14 -13.32 13.56
C TYR A 323 -21.02 -14.79 13.97
N ASN A 324 -20.04 -15.11 14.83
CA ASN A 324 -19.89 -16.44 15.41
C ASN A 324 -21.15 -16.88 16.17
N PHE A 325 -21.72 -16.02 17.01
CA PHE A 325 -22.97 -16.30 17.73
C PHE A 325 -24.15 -16.52 16.77
N VAL A 326 -24.37 -15.63 15.81
CA VAL A 326 -25.45 -15.69 14.80
C VAL A 326 -25.35 -16.96 13.96
N LYS A 327 -24.16 -17.31 13.46
CA LYS A 327 -23.99 -18.52 12.61
C LYS A 327 -24.05 -19.82 13.41
N LEU A 328 -23.68 -19.82 14.69
CA LEU A 328 -23.90 -20.97 15.59
C LEU A 328 -25.39 -21.14 15.93
N ALA A 329 -26.12 -20.05 16.16
CA ALA A 329 -27.58 -20.06 16.35
C ALA A 329 -28.32 -20.56 15.09
N GLN A 330 -27.96 -20.05 13.89
CA GLN A 330 -28.53 -20.51 12.62
C GLN A 330 -28.23 -21.99 12.31
N ARG A 331 -27.18 -22.58 12.88
CA ARG A 331 -26.89 -24.03 12.83
C ARG A 331 -27.60 -24.85 13.93
N GLY A 332 -28.39 -24.23 14.81
CA GLY A 332 -29.01 -24.88 15.96
C GLY A 332 -28.04 -25.34 17.06
N TYR A 333 -26.78 -24.85 17.06
CA TYR A 333 -25.71 -25.34 17.93
C TYR A 333 -26.02 -25.16 19.43
N TYR A 334 -26.81 -24.14 19.77
CA TYR A 334 -27.16 -23.82 21.16
C TYR A 334 -28.36 -24.61 21.70
N ASN A 335 -29.02 -25.42 20.87
CA ASN A 335 -30.26 -26.10 21.22
C ASN A 335 -29.98 -27.29 22.16
N GLY A 336 -30.64 -27.30 23.33
CA GLY A 336 -30.42 -28.27 24.40
C GLY A 336 -29.25 -27.95 25.35
N ILE A 337 -28.45 -26.89 25.09
CA ILE A 337 -27.28 -26.57 25.91
C ILE A 337 -27.70 -26.10 27.32
N ILE A 338 -27.04 -26.64 28.34
CA ILE A 338 -27.27 -26.31 29.75
C ILE A 338 -26.50 -25.06 30.19
N ILE A 339 -27.07 -24.31 31.14
CA ILE A 339 -26.32 -23.31 31.92
C ILE A 339 -25.44 -24.10 32.90
N HIS A 340 -24.17 -24.29 32.54
CA HIS A 340 -23.23 -25.13 33.30
C HIS A 340 -22.53 -24.39 34.46
N ARG A 341 -22.77 -23.08 34.59
CA ARG A 341 -22.29 -22.24 35.70
C ARG A 341 -23.26 -21.09 35.97
N ASN A 342 -23.57 -20.82 37.23
CA ASN A 342 -24.40 -19.73 37.69
C ASN A 342 -23.85 -19.22 39.03
N ILE A 343 -23.51 -17.93 39.11
CA ILE A 343 -23.01 -17.30 40.33
C ILE A 343 -23.85 -16.06 40.62
N LYS A 344 -24.62 -16.13 41.72
CA LYS A 344 -25.51 -15.06 42.17
C LYS A 344 -24.75 -13.76 42.39
N ASN A 345 -25.34 -12.63 42.00
CA ASN A 345 -24.76 -11.29 41.98
C ASN A 345 -23.53 -11.10 41.06
N PHE A 346 -23.19 -12.10 40.22
CA PHE A 346 -22.02 -12.06 39.33
C PHE A 346 -22.40 -12.34 37.86
N MET A 347 -22.54 -13.60 37.45
CA MET A 347 -22.85 -13.99 36.06
C MET A 347 -23.34 -15.43 35.92
N MET A 348 -24.00 -15.72 34.80
CA MET A 348 -24.31 -17.08 34.30
C MET A 348 -23.49 -17.41 33.05
N GLN A 349 -22.94 -18.63 32.97
CA GLN A 349 -22.08 -19.11 31.88
C GLN A 349 -22.77 -20.25 31.11
N THR A 350 -22.67 -20.23 29.78
CA THR A 350 -23.36 -21.18 28.88
C THR A 350 -22.58 -21.37 27.56
N GLY A 351 -23.16 -22.04 26.57
CA GLY A 351 -22.56 -22.20 25.22
C GLY A 351 -21.50 -23.31 25.09
N ASP A 352 -21.41 -24.22 26.05
CA ASP A 352 -20.62 -25.46 25.95
C ASP A 352 -21.56 -26.67 25.72
N PRO A 353 -21.57 -27.30 24.52
CA PRO A 353 -22.44 -28.44 24.24
C PRO A 353 -22.12 -29.68 25.07
N THR A 354 -20.94 -29.75 25.69
CA THR A 354 -20.57 -30.86 26.57
C THR A 354 -21.09 -30.70 28.00
N GLY A 355 -21.56 -29.50 28.38
CA GLY A 355 -21.94 -29.17 29.76
C GLY A 355 -20.79 -29.27 30.78
N THR A 356 -19.54 -29.42 30.34
CA THR A 356 -18.37 -29.55 31.24
C THR A 356 -17.88 -28.18 31.74
N GLY A 357 -18.10 -27.12 30.98
CA GLY A 357 -17.47 -25.80 31.14
C GLY A 357 -16.11 -25.71 30.44
N ARG A 358 -15.64 -26.77 29.76
CA ARG A 358 -14.34 -26.80 29.08
C ARG A 358 -14.44 -26.98 27.56
N GLY A 359 -15.58 -27.45 27.04
CA GLY A 359 -15.82 -27.62 25.62
C GLY A 359 -16.23 -26.33 24.90
N GLY A 360 -16.88 -26.49 23.74
CA GLY A 360 -17.26 -25.39 22.84
C GLY A 360 -16.25 -25.16 21.71
N ALA A 361 -16.74 -24.73 20.55
CA ALA A 361 -15.96 -24.47 19.34
C ALA A 361 -16.59 -23.32 18.53
N SER A 362 -15.76 -22.47 17.92
CA SER A 362 -16.26 -21.40 17.04
C SER A 362 -16.79 -21.95 15.71
N ILE A 363 -17.48 -21.10 14.95
CA ILE A 363 -17.94 -21.39 13.59
C ILE A 363 -16.79 -21.77 12.62
N TRP A 364 -15.56 -21.32 12.91
CA TRP A 364 -14.32 -21.57 12.14
C TRP A 364 -13.53 -22.79 12.62
N GLY A 365 -13.96 -23.49 13.68
CA GLY A 365 -13.25 -24.63 14.26
C GLY A 365 -11.94 -24.29 14.98
N LYS A 366 -11.60 -22.99 15.10
CA LYS A 366 -10.41 -22.46 15.79
C LYS A 366 -10.82 -21.31 16.71
N ASN A 367 -10.04 -21.04 17.75
CA ASN A 367 -10.29 -19.87 18.58
C ASN A 367 -10.12 -18.57 17.77
N PHE A 368 -10.81 -17.50 18.17
CA PHE A 368 -10.69 -16.16 17.58
C PHE A 368 -10.25 -15.10 18.59
N GLU A 369 -9.72 -13.99 18.05
CA GLU A 369 -9.16 -12.84 18.79
C GLU A 369 -10.17 -12.14 19.71
N ASP A 370 -9.66 -11.34 20.64
CA ASP A 370 -10.51 -10.49 21.50
C ASP A 370 -10.83 -9.13 20.87
N GLU A 371 -12.12 -8.76 20.87
CA GLU A 371 -12.66 -7.53 20.29
C GLU A 371 -12.95 -6.50 21.40
N PHE A 372 -11.94 -5.70 21.76
CA PHE A 372 -12.05 -4.64 22.78
C PHE A 372 -12.24 -3.22 22.20
N GLU A 373 -12.59 -3.09 20.91
CA GLU A 373 -12.70 -1.80 20.21
C GLU A 373 -14.03 -1.05 20.46
N GLY A 374 -14.26 -0.63 21.70
CA GLY A 374 -15.43 0.20 22.02
C GLY A 374 -15.36 0.96 23.35
N PRO A 375 -16.36 1.81 23.61
CA PRO A 375 -16.61 2.39 24.93
C PRO A 375 -17.30 1.38 25.88
N LEU A 376 -17.68 0.20 25.37
CA LEU A 376 -18.40 -0.83 26.11
C LEU A 376 -17.62 -1.31 27.35
N ARG A 377 -18.36 -1.50 28.45
CA ARG A 377 -17.88 -1.98 29.75
C ARG A 377 -18.97 -2.81 30.40
N HIS A 378 -18.60 -3.64 31.36
CA HIS A 378 -19.52 -4.38 32.21
C HIS A 378 -20.12 -3.46 33.30
N ASP A 379 -20.67 -2.31 32.90
CA ASP A 379 -21.17 -1.27 33.81
C ASP A 379 -22.65 -1.48 34.22
N THR A 380 -23.40 -2.30 33.47
CA THR A 380 -24.82 -2.59 33.71
C THR A 380 -25.08 -4.09 33.95
N ARG A 381 -26.26 -4.42 34.48
CA ARG A 381 -26.81 -5.78 34.43
C ARG A 381 -27.16 -6.15 32.99
N GLY A 382 -27.13 -7.44 32.66
CA GLY A 382 -27.54 -7.97 31.36
C GLY A 382 -26.50 -7.80 30.25
N VAL A 383 -25.24 -7.47 30.56
CA VAL A 383 -24.18 -7.40 29.54
C VAL A 383 -23.76 -8.83 29.15
N MET A 384 -23.72 -9.10 27.84
CA MET A 384 -23.38 -10.40 27.26
C MET A 384 -21.96 -10.38 26.69
N SER A 385 -21.14 -11.36 27.02
CA SER A 385 -19.71 -11.36 26.68
C SER A 385 -19.14 -12.77 26.46
N MET A 386 -18.08 -12.86 25.66
CA MET A 386 -17.42 -14.14 25.36
C MET A 386 -16.59 -14.63 26.56
N ALA A 387 -16.79 -15.89 26.95
CA ALA A 387 -15.90 -16.59 27.86
C ALA A 387 -14.66 -17.09 27.09
N ASN A 388 -13.48 -16.78 27.62
CA ASN A 388 -12.18 -17.18 27.08
C ASN A 388 -11.32 -17.83 28.19
N LYS A 389 -10.19 -18.41 27.81
CA LYS A 389 -9.23 -19.12 28.68
C LYS A 389 -7.89 -18.35 28.78
N GLY A 390 -7.88 -17.09 28.37
CA GLY A 390 -6.69 -16.28 28.07
C GLY A 390 -6.92 -15.41 26.83
N LYS A 391 -5.98 -14.52 26.53
CA LYS A 391 -6.07 -13.59 25.39
C LYS A 391 -6.22 -14.35 24.07
N ASP A 392 -7.13 -13.88 23.21
CA ASP A 392 -7.41 -14.40 21.86
C ASP A 392 -7.88 -15.87 21.84
N THR A 393 -8.61 -16.31 22.88
CA THR A 393 -9.12 -17.69 23.00
C THR A 393 -10.65 -17.82 22.97
N ASN A 394 -11.34 -16.94 22.23
CA ASN A 394 -12.80 -16.97 22.12
C ASN A 394 -13.30 -18.18 21.31
N SER A 395 -14.45 -18.75 21.71
CA SER A 395 -14.98 -20.02 21.18
C SER A 395 -16.51 -19.94 20.96
N SER A 396 -17.32 -20.82 21.57
CA SER A 396 -18.79 -20.70 21.62
C SER A 396 -19.32 -20.30 23.01
N GLN A 397 -18.46 -20.25 24.03
CA GLN A 397 -18.92 -20.06 25.41
C GLN A 397 -19.35 -18.62 25.72
N PHE A 398 -20.58 -18.53 26.19
CA PHE A 398 -21.30 -17.38 26.75
C PHE A 398 -20.98 -17.00 28.19
N PHE A 399 -21.06 -15.72 28.58
CA PHE A 399 -21.68 -15.36 29.85
C PHE A 399 -22.57 -14.10 29.76
N ILE A 400 -23.50 -13.97 30.72
CA ILE A 400 -24.36 -12.78 30.92
C ILE A 400 -24.20 -12.31 32.38
N THR A 401 -23.97 -11.01 32.59
CA THR A 401 -23.74 -10.44 33.93
C THR A 401 -25.01 -10.09 34.70
N TYR A 402 -24.99 -10.30 36.01
CA TYR A 402 -26.07 -9.91 36.92
C TYR A 402 -25.86 -8.53 37.58
N ARG A 403 -24.62 -8.05 37.60
CA ARG A 403 -24.20 -6.80 38.22
C ARG A 403 -23.17 -6.08 37.33
N LYS A 404 -22.81 -4.86 37.69
CA LYS A 404 -21.58 -4.20 37.22
C LYS A 404 -20.33 -5.01 37.64
N VAL A 405 -19.45 -5.35 36.68
CA VAL A 405 -18.27 -6.21 36.86
C VAL A 405 -16.99 -5.62 36.21
N PRO A 406 -16.49 -4.45 36.65
CA PRO A 406 -15.42 -3.71 35.95
C PRO A 406 -14.06 -4.45 35.91
N HIS A 407 -13.87 -5.51 36.70
CA HIS A 407 -12.65 -6.33 36.65
C HIS A 407 -12.59 -7.28 35.44
N LEU A 408 -13.67 -7.39 34.65
CA LEU A 408 -13.75 -8.14 33.39
C LEU A 408 -13.57 -7.23 32.14
N ASP A 409 -13.57 -5.91 32.32
CA ASP A 409 -13.34 -4.94 31.24
C ASP A 409 -11.97 -5.17 30.58
N ARG A 410 -11.95 -5.15 29.24
CA ARG A 410 -10.75 -5.44 28.41
C ARG A 410 -10.11 -6.81 28.67
N LYS A 411 -10.89 -7.78 29.20
CA LYS A 411 -10.52 -9.21 29.28
C LYS A 411 -11.50 -10.09 28.52
N HIS A 412 -12.77 -9.70 28.46
CA HIS A 412 -13.83 -10.41 27.76
C HIS A 412 -14.46 -9.51 26.70
N SER A 413 -14.70 -10.08 25.51
CA SER A 413 -15.26 -9.36 24.37
C SER A 413 -16.77 -9.18 24.56
N ILE A 414 -17.22 -7.92 24.72
CA ILE A 414 -18.63 -7.57 24.90
C ILE A 414 -19.29 -7.49 23.53
N PHE A 415 -20.30 -8.32 23.27
CA PHE A 415 -20.94 -8.43 21.95
C PHE A 415 -22.46 -8.28 21.95
N GLY A 416 -23.09 -8.14 23.12
CA GLY A 416 -24.53 -7.90 23.21
C GLY A 416 -24.98 -7.45 24.60
N ARG A 417 -26.29 -7.18 24.71
CA ARG A 417 -26.98 -6.90 25.97
C ARG A 417 -28.39 -7.51 25.96
N VAL A 418 -28.89 -7.92 27.12
CA VAL A 418 -30.29 -8.29 27.28
C VAL A 418 -31.15 -7.03 27.11
N ALA A 419 -32.08 -7.07 26.16
CA ALA A 419 -33.06 -6.02 25.89
C ALA A 419 -34.37 -6.28 26.65
N GLU A 420 -34.83 -7.54 26.68
CA GLU A 420 -36.08 -7.95 27.33
C GLU A 420 -35.92 -9.31 28.01
N GLY A 421 -36.82 -9.65 28.93
CA GLY A 421 -36.74 -10.87 29.74
C GLY A 421 -35.85 -10.74 30.98
N MET A 422 -35.64 -9.52 31.49
CA MET A 422 -34.83 -9.27 32.69
C MET A 422 -35.36 -10.01 33.95
N ASP A 423 -36.66 -10.32 33.99
CA ASP A 423 -37.28 -11.15 35.02
C ASP A 423 -36.91 -12.64 34.89
N VAL A 424 -36.78 -13.15 33.66
CA VAL A 424 -36.24 -14.51 33.38
C VAL A 424 -34.77 -14.57 33.77
N LEU A 425 -34.00 -13.52 33.45
CA LEU A 425 -32.60 -13.40 33.89
C LEU A 425 -32.48 -13.41 35.43
N LYS A 426 -33.43 -12.78 36.14
CA LYS A 426 -33.53 -12.85 37.60
C LYS A 426 -33.95 -14.25 38.10
N ALA A 427 -34.92 -14.91 37.48
CA ALA A 427 -35.32 -16.27 37.85
C ALA A 427 -34.16 -17.29 37.71
N ILE A 428 -33.30 -17.12 36.69
CA ILE A 428 -32.07 -17.90 36.57
C ILE A 428 -31.11 -17.60 37.73
N GLU A 429 -30.92 -16.33 38.12
CA GLU A 429 -30.08 -15.94 39.26
C GLU A 429 -30.60 -16.48 40.60
N ASP A 430 -31.93 -16.48 40.79
CA ASP A 430 -32.57 -16.95 42.01
C ASP A 430 -32.52 -18.48 42.17
N SER A 431 -32.25 -19.26 41.11
CA SER A 431 -32.11 -20.72 41.17
C SER A 431 -31.00 -21.20 42.12
N SER A 432 -31.18 -22.37 42.74
CA SER A 432 -30.22 -22.93 43.71
C SER A 432 -29.06 -23.65 43.03
N THR A 433 -27.85 -23.51 43.59
CA THR A 433 -26.60 -23.99 42.99
C THR A 433 -25.77 -24.87 43.93
N ASP A 434 -25.15 -25.90 43.36
CA ASP A 434 -24.13 -26.78 43.96
C ASP A 434 -22.80 -26.04 44.25
N GLU A 435 -21.92 -26.65 45.03
CA GLU A 435 -20.58 -26.13 45.39
C GLU A 435 -19.69 -25.78 44.19
N LYS A 436 -20.01 -26.30 43.00
CA LYS A 436 -19.29 -26.08 41.73
C LYS A 436 -19.94 -25.01 40.85
N ASP A 437 -20.64 -24.06 41.45
CA ASP A 437 -21.45 -23.02 40.79
C ASP A 437 -22.53 -23.59 39.84
N ARG A 438 -22.98 -24.85 40.01
CA ARG A 438 -23.85 -25.54 39.05
C ARG A 438 -25.32 -25.49 39.49
N PRO A 439 -26.27 -25.01 38.67
CA PRO A 439 -27.69 -25.10 38.99
C PRO A 439 -28.12 -26.54 39.32
N LEU A 440 -28.82 -26.72 40.45
CA LEU A 440 -29.38 -28.02 40.86
C LEU A 440 -30.51 -28.44 39.92
N GLU A 441 -31.37 -27.49 39.55
CA GLU A 441 -32.33 -27.64 38.47
C GLU A 441 -31.65 -27.33 37.13
N GLN A 442 -31.70 -28.26 36.17
CA GLN A 442 -30.99 -28.11 34.90
C GLN A 442 -31.69 -27.11 33.97
N ILE A 443 -31.36 -25.83 34.10
CA ILE A 443 -31.81 -24.77 33.19
C ILE A 443 -31.13 -24.96 31.82
N LYS A 444 -31.92 -25.03 30.75
CA LYS A 444 -31.44 -25.29 29.38
C LYS A 444 -31.92 -24.23 28.41
N MET A 445 -31.10 -23.92 27.42
CA MET A 445 -31.52 -23.23 26.20
C MET A 445 -32.20 -24.27 25.31
N LEU A 446 -33.48 -24.06 25.01
CA LEU A 446 -34.29 -24.95 24.16
C LEU A 446 -34.02 -24.67 22.67
N ASP A 447 -33.98 -23.37 22.32
CA ASP A 447 -33.92 -22.87 20.96
C ASP A 447 -33.32 -21.45 20.96
N VAL A 448 -32.60 -21.06 19.90
CA VAL A 448 -32.03 -19.71 19.75
C VAL A 448 -32.36 -19.18 18.36
N LYS A 449 -33.35 -18.29 18.28
CA LYS A 449 -33.81 -17.70 17.02
C LYS A 449 -33.17 -16.34 16.81
N VAL A 450 -32.50 -16.16 15.68
CA VAL A 450 -32.08 -14.82 15.23
C VAL A 450 -33.34 -14.13 14.66
N LEU A 451 -33.74 -13.02 15.27
CA LEU A 451 -34.87 -12.19 14.84
C LEU A 451 -34.46 -11.20 13.74
N VAL A 452 -33.24 -10.65 13.87
CA VAL A 452 -32.62 -9.73 12.91
C VAL A 452 -31.14 -10.11 12.79
N ASP A 453 -30.72 -10.66 11.65
CA ASP A 453 -29.31 -10.89 11.30
C ASP A 453 -28.75 -9.58 10.70
N PRO A 454 -27.85 -8.86 11.40
CA PRO A 454 -27.34 -7.56 10.93
C PRO A 454 -26.36 -7.69 9.76
N PHE A 455 -25.98 -8.91 9.37
CA PHE A 455 -25.07 -9.17 8.24
C PHE A 455 -25.81 -9.53 6.94
N GLU A 456 -27.07 -9.96 7.01
CA GLU A 456 -27.82 -10.45 5.84
C GLU A 456 -27.91 -9.40 4.71
N ASP A 457 -28.29 -8.17 5.04
CA ASP A 457 -28.45 -7.10 4.04
C ASP A 457 -27.10 -6.65 3.46
N PHE A 458 -26.02 -6.79 4.21
CA PHE A 458 -24.66 -6.58 3.69
C PHE A 458 -24.27 -7.68 2.70
N ILE A 459 -24.58 -8.95 3.01
CA ILE A 459 -24.29 -10.10 2.15
C ILE A 459 -25.09 -10.00 0.84
N LYS A 460 -26.41 -9.72 0.91
CA LYS A 460 -27.27 -9.51 -0.25
C LYS A 460 -26.73 -8.39 -1.15
N LYS A 461 -26.46 -7.22 -0.55
CA LYS A 461 -25.90 -6.06 -1.26
C LYS A 461 -24.53 -6.33 -1.87
N LYS A 462 -23.68 -7.16 -1.25
CA LYS A 462 -22.42 -7.58 -1.86
C LYS A 462 -22.67 -8.48 -3.08
N GLN A 463 -23.55 -9.48 -2.95
CA GLN A 463 -23.90 -10.38 -4.06
C GLN A 463 -24.45 -9.59 -5.26
N GLU A 464 -25.32 -8.60 -5.02
CA GLU A 464 -25.80 -7.66 -6.05
C GLU A 464 -24.64 -6.91 -6.74
N THR A 465 -23.66 -6.38 -5.98
CA THR A 465 -22.51 -5.70 -6.58
C THR A 465 -21.57 -6.65 -7.34
N ASP A 466 -21.35 -7.86 -6.83
CA ASP A 466 -20.49 -8.86 -7.47
C ASP A 466 -21.12 -9.34 -8.80
N ILE A 467 -22.44 -9.58 -8.82
CA ILE A 467 -23.20 -9.91 -10.03
C ILE A 467 -23.15 -8.75 -11.04
N ALA A 468 -23.39 -7.51 -10.59
CA ALA A 468 -23.35 -6.34 -11.47
C ALA A 468 -21.94 -6.05 -12.02
N GLU A 469 -20.87 -6.43 -11.32
CA GLU A 469 -19.50 -6.35 -11.85
C GLU A 469 -19.22 -7.49 -12.86
N GLN A 470 -19.68 -8.71 -12.59
CA GLN A 470 -19.59 -9.83 -13.54
C GLN A 470 -20.34 -9.54 -14.84
N GLU A 471 -21.57 -9.00 -14.79
CA GLU A 471 -22.32 -8.58 -15.98
C GLU A 471 -21.59 -7.50 -16.79
N ARG A 472 -20.98 -6.52 -16.11
CA ARG A 472 -20.18 -5.47 -16.76
C ARG A 472 -18.93 -6.04 -17.41
N GLU A 473 -18.24 -6.96 -16.76
CA GLU A 473 -17.06 -7.62 -17.33
C GLU A 473 -17.41 -8.55 -18.49
N GLN A 474 -18.52 -9.29 -18.40
CA GLN A 474 -19.04 -10.08 -19.51
C GLN A 474 -19.38 -9.19 -20.71
N ARG A 475 -20.16 -8.13 -20.53
CA ARG A 475 -20.49 -7.16 -21.59
C ARG A 475 -19.24 -6.49 -22.19
N ARG A 476 -18.21 -6.26 -21.37
CA ARG A 476 -16.89 -5.75 -21.79
C ARG A 476 -16.05 -6.78 -22.55
N ARG A 477 -16.24 -8.08 -22.30
CA ARG A 477 -15.62 -9.19 -23.06
C ARG A 477 -16.34 -9.41 -24.39
N GLU A 478 -17.67 -9.35 -24.38
CA GLU A 478 -18.52 -9.47 -25.57
C GLU A 478 -18.28 -8.31 -26.54
N GLY A 479 -18.30 -7.05 -26.09
CA GLY A 479 -18.02 -5.89 -26.94
C GLY A 479 -16.60 -5.92 -27.55
N LYS A 480 -15.61 -6.44 -26.82
CA LYS A 480 -14.26 -6.66 -27.38
C LYS A 480 -14.22 -7.70 -28.49
N ALA A 481 -15.07 -8.73 -28.42
CA ALA A 481 -15.20 -9.72 -29.50
C ALA A 481 -15.95 -9.17 -30.73
N GLU A 482 -16.75 -8.11 -30.57
CA GLU A 482 -17.28 -7.33 -31.70
C GLU A 482 -16.22 -6.40 -32.31
N ASP A 483 -15.39 -5.75 -31.49
CA ASP A 483 -14.24 -4.94 -31.95
C ASP A 483 -13.22 -5.81 -32.71
N GLU A 484 -12.96 -7.05 -32.29
CA GLU A 484 -12.07 -7.99 -33.01
C GLU A 484 -12.64 -8.46 -34.37
N GLN A 485 -13.94 -8.23 -34.65
CA GLN A 485 -14.54 -8.46 -35.97
C GLN A 485 -14.49 -7.22 -36.89
N LEU A 486 -13.99 -6.09 -36.40
CA LEU A 486 -13.76 -4.88 -37.20
C LEU A 486 -12.33 -4.86 -37.75
N THR A 487 -12.22 -4.95 -39.08
CA THR A 487 -10.94 -4.76 -39.78
C THR A 487 -10.42 -3.33 -39.60
N TRP A 488 -9.11 -3.13 -39.79
CA TRP A 488 -8.45 -1.80 -39.76
C TRP A 488 -9.08 -0.78 -40.73
N THR A 489 -9.82 -1.22 -41.75
CA THR A 489 -10.57 -0.36 -42.70
C THR A 489 -12.03 -0.10 -42.29
N GLY A 490 -12.45 -0.54 -41.11
CA GLY A 490 -13.79 -0.32 -40.56
C GLY A 490 -14.87 -1.28 -41.06
N LYS A 491 -14.53 -2.31 -41.85
CA LYS A 491 -15.49 -3.33 -42.32
C LYS A 491 -15.63 -4.47 -41.32
N ARG A 492 -16.87 -4.88 -41.04
CA ARG A 492 -17.19 -6.05 -40.20
C ARG A 492 -16.96 -7.35 -40.98
N ILE A 493 -16.33 -8.33 -40.35
CA ILE A 493 -16.23 -9.71 -40.82
C ILE A 493 -17.37 -10.51 -40.21
N ARG A 494 -18.18 -11.19 -41.03
CA ARG A 494 -19.18 -12.16 -40.56
C ARG A 494 -18.49 -13.45 -40.12
N ARG A 495 -19.15 -14.26 -39.27
CA ARG A 495 -18.59 -15.54 -38.75
C ARG A 495 -18.20 -16.56 -39.84
N ASP A 496 -18.67 -16.37 -41.07
CA ASP A 496 -18.36 -17.14 -42.28
C ASP A 496 -17.14 -16.59 -43.07
N GLY A 497 -16.31 -15.75 -42.44
CA GLY A 497 -15.12 -15.13 -43.05
C GLY A 497 -15.40 -14.05 -44.12
N THR A 498 -16.65 -13.91 -44.55
CA THR A 498 -17.07 -12.94 -45.57
C THR A 498 -17.16 -11.51 -45.02
N LEU A 499 -16.65 -10.55 -45.79
CA LEU A 499 -16.71 -9.12 -45.48
C LEU A 499 -18.09 -8.54 -45.84
N GLU A 500 -18.67 -7.77 -44.92
CA GLU A 500 -19.96 -7.11 -45.13
C GLU A 500 -19.78 -5.77 -45.86
N ASP A 501 -19.95 -5.77 -47.18
CA ASP A 501 -19.81 -4.56 -48.00
C ASP A 501 -21.05 -3.64 -47.95
N THR A 502 -21.18 -2.93 -46.83
CA THR A 502 -22.16 -1.83 -46.73
C THR A 502 -21.64 -0.58 -47.44
N GLY A 503 -21.90 -0.49 -48.75
CA GLY A 503 -21.59 0.66 -49.59
C GLY A 503 -22.33 1.95 -49.16
N GLY A 504 -21.83 2.61 -48.12
CA GLY A 504 -22.40 3.83 -47.54
C GLY A 504 -21.50 5.05 -47.73
N GLY A 505 -21.72 5.80 -48.82
CA GLY A 505 -20.91 6.99 -49.15
C GLY A 505 -21.00 8.14 -48.14
N VAL A 506 -20.01 9.04 -48.18
CA VAL A 506 -19.87 10.20 -47.29
C VAL A 506 -20.97 11.23 -47.57
N GLY A 507 -22.14 11.07 -46.93
CA GLY A 507 -23.28 11.98 -47.13
C GLY A 507 -24.42 11.90 -46.10
N LYS A 508 -24.32 11.07 -45.05
CA LYS A 508 -25.46 10.75 -44.17
C LYS A 508 -25.72 11.73 -43.00
N TYR A 509 -24.98 12.84 -42.93
CA TYR A 509 -25.14 13.88 -41.90
C TYR A 509 -25.76 15.20 -42.40
N LEU A 510 -26.21 15.28 -43.65
CA LEU A 510 -26.69 16.53 -44.26
C LEU A 510 -28.00 16.37 -45.06
N LYS A 511 -29.00 15.68 -44.50
CA LYS A 511 -30.40 15.72 -44.99
C LYS A 511 -31.43 15.16 -43.98
N GLN A 512 -31.72 15.94 -42.93
CA GLN A 512 -32.94 15.76 -42.15
C GLN A 512 -33.51 17.12 -41.69
N GLY A 513 -34.22 17.78 -42.60
CA GLY A 513 -34.94 19.02 -42.33
C GLY A 513 -35.69 19.48 -43.59
N VAL A 514 -36.99 19.73 -43.46
CA VAL A 514 -37.96 20.13 -44.53
C VAL A 514 -38.21 19.03 -45.58
N ALA A 515 -39.44 18.63 -45.99
CA ALA A 515 -40.82 18.65 -45.44
C ALA A 515 -41.70 17.71 -46.33
N GLY A 516 -42.92 17.24 -45.98
CA GLY A 516 -43.66 17.32 -44.72
C GLY A 516 -45.20 17.25 -44.88
N GLY A 517 -45.77 16.03 -45.07
CA GLY A 517 -47.23 15.76 -45.20
C GLY A 517 -47.51 14.69 -46.27
N VAL A 518 -48.68 14.04 -46.39
CA VAL A 518 -49.99 13.98 -45.65
C VAL A 518 -50.76 12.74 -46.21
N VAL A 519 -51.90 12.20 -45.71
CA VAL A 519 -52.93 12.53 -44.67
C VAL A 519 -53.59 11.21 -44.18
N ALA A 520 -54.17 11.22 -42.97
CA ALA A 520 -55.38 10.47 -42.52
C ALA A 520 -55.43 8.92 -42.51
N ALA A 521 -56.13 8.26 -41.58
CA ALA A 521 -56.61 8.67 -40.24
C ALA A 521 -57.15 7.44 -39.46
N ASP A 522 -57.19 7.44 -38.12
CA ASP A 522 -56.16 7.91 -37.18
C ASP A 522 -55.89 6.85 -36.06
N ASP A 523 -56.64 6.57 -34.97
CA ASP A 523 -57.77 7.20 -34.23
C ASP A 523 -57.89 6.47 -32.85
N ASP A 524 -57.85 7.08 -31.66
CA ASP A 524 -56.83 8.01 -31.14
C ASP A 524 -55.72 7.17 -30.41
N ASP A 525 -55.78 6.74 -29.13
CA ASP A 525 -56.52 7.09 -27.90
C ASP A 525 -55.63 6.61 -26.71
N ASN A 526 -55.43 7.26 -25.56
CA ASN A 526 -55.67 8.64 -25.07
C ASN A 526 -54.97 8.75 -23.68
N GLY A 527 -54.28 9.81 -23.22
CA GLY A 527 -53.99 11.19 -23.69
C GLY A 527 -53.82 12.08 -22.42
N GLU A 528 -53.15 13.24 -22.31
CA GLU A 528 -52.20 14.09 -23.04
C GLU A 528 -51.41 15.04 -22.08
N PRO A 529 -52.01 15.69 -21.06
CA PRO A 529 -51.58 17.03 -20.62
C PRO A 529 -50.45 17.06 -19.57
N VAL A 530 -49.63 18.12 -19.45
CA VAL A 530 -49.53 19.38 -20.22
C VAL A 530 -48.09 19.91 -20.23
N LYS A 531 -47.72 20.67 -21.28
CA LYS A 531 -46.68 21.71 -21.22
C LYS A 531 -47.05 22.93 -22.09
N LYS A 532 -46.78 24.15 -21.59
CA LYS A 532 -46.78 25.45 -22.30
C LYS A 532 -46.02 26.47 -21.43
N LYS A 533 -45.42 27.56 -21.93
CA LYS A 533 -44.70 27.84 -23.21
C LYS A 533 -43.94 29.17 -23.00
N SER A 534 -42.86 29.44 -23.76
CA SER A 534 -42.10 30.70 -23.68
C SER A 534 -42.29 31.62 -24.90
N LYS A 535 -41.90 32.90 -24.77
CA LYS A 535 -41.83 33.92 -25.84
C LYS A 535 -40.65 34.88 -25.56
N ALA A 536 -40.30 35.77 -26.50
CA ALA A 536 -38.93 36.27 -26.63
C ALA A 536 -38.78 37.74 -27.08
N LYS A 537 -37.50 38.18 -27.09
CA LYS A 537 -36.87 39.23 -27.93
C LYS A 537 -36.73 40.65 -27.35
N GLY A 538 -35.50 41.18 -27.42
CA GLY A 538 -35.06 42.53 -27.05
C GLY A 538 -33.55 42.49 -26.70
N GLY A 539 -32.77 43.55 -26.95
CA GLY A 539 -31.33 43.51 -26.61
C GLY A 539 -30.47 44.74 -26.94
N PHE A 540 -29.39 44.87 -26.16
CA PHE A 540 -28.19 45.72 -26.33
C PHE A 540 -27.13 45.18 -25.33
N GLY A 541 -25.82 45.37 -25.45
CA GLY A 541 -24.98 46.04 -26.46
C GLY A 541 -23.49 45.69 -26.22
N ASN A 542 -22.54 46.39 -26.84
CA ASN A 542 -21.11 46.13 -26.64
C ASN A 542 -20.54 46.86 -25.40
N PHE A 543 -19.53 46.26 -24.77
CA PHE A 543 -18.68 46.87 -23.73
C PHE A 543 -17.21 46.68 -24.11
N GLU A 544 -16.70 47.59 -24.93
CA GLU A 544 -15.26 47.87 -25.03
C GLU A 544 -15.03 49.23 -24.33
N SER A 545 -13.93 49.37 -23.59
CA SER A 545 -13.65 50.45 -22.62
C SER A 545 -14.47 50.46 -21.32
N TRP A 546 -14.23 49.46 -20.47
CA TRP A 546 -14.02 49.67 -19.03
C TRP A 546 -12.92 48.73 -18.55
#